data_AF-A0A2E7VZ55-F1
#
_entry.id   AF-A0A2E7VZ55-F1
#
_cell.length_a   1.000
_cell.length_b   1.000
_cell.length_c   1.000
_cell.angle_alpha   90.00
_cell.angle_beta   90.00
_cell.angle_gamma   90.00
#
_symmetry.space_group_name_H-M   'P 1'
#
loop_
_entity.id
_entity.type
_entity.pdbx_description
1 polymer ?
#
loop_
_entity_poly.entity_id
_entity_poly.type
_entity_poly.pdbx_seq_one_letter_code
_entity_poly.pdbx_strand_id
1 'polypeptide(L)'
;MCNAILETMLSASLFIFGGNIVDTKLGLHHYEDDDYSEIFYQKNNTIITKKCTRHSEFENIKKVKRYHPASGGSETVYKVIPAQEDGVVKIKEGA
;
A
#
# COMPACT_ATOMS: atom_id res chain seq x y z
N MET A 1 -4.33 -11.34 -21.52
CA MET A 1 -3.43 -12.37 -20.97
C MET A 1 -2.58 -11.88 -19.77
N CYS A 2 -2.81 -10.67 -19.23
CA CYS A 2 -1.98 -10.12 -18.14
C CYS A 2 -2.49 -10.41 -16.72
N ASN A 3 -3.79 -10.67 -16.50
CA ASN A 3 -4.33 -10.90 -15.16
C ASN A 3 -3.73 -12.13 -14.47
N ALA A 4 -3.52 -13.24 -15.17
CA ALA A 4 -2.97 -14.46 -14.54
C ALA A 4 -1.59 -14.24 -13.91
N ILE A 5 -0.74 -13.40 -14.54
CA ILE A 5 0.58 -13.06 -14.01
C ILE A 5 0.42 -12.21 -12.74
N LEU A 6 -0.45 -11.20 -12.76
CA LEU A 6 -0.74 -10.36 -11.60
C LEU A 6 -1.35 -11.14 -10.44
N GLU A 7 -2.32 -12.01 -10.69
CA GLU A 7 -2.90 -12.91 -9.67
C GLU A 7 -1.85 -13.85 -9.08
N THR A 8 -0.90 -14.32 -9.89
CA THR A 8 0.22 -15.15 -9.40
C THR A 8 1.18 -14.34 -8.54
N MET A 9 1.44 -13.08 -8.90
CA MET A 9 2.27 -12.20 -8.07
C MET A 9 1.58 -11.83 -6.75
N LEU A 10 0.25 -11.62 -6.78
CA LEU A 10 -0.56 -11.37 -5.59
C LEU A 10 -0.60 -12.60 -4.68
N SER A 11 -0.81 -13.80 -5.23
CA SER A 11 -0.82 -15.02 -4.43
C SER A 11 0.55 -15.32 -3.82
N ALA A 12 1.63 -15.09 -4.58
CA ALA A 12 2.99 -15.21 -4.06
C ALA A 12 3.29 -14.18 -2.97
N SER A 13 2.83 -12.93 -3.11
CA SER A 13 3.02 -11.90 -2.08
C SER A 13 2.22 -12.20 -0.82
N LEU A 14 0.96 -12.64 -0.95
CA LEU A 14 0.16 -13.11 0.18
C LEU A 14 0.80 -14.32 0.86
N PHE A 15 1.36 -15.26 0.12
CA PHE A 15 2.05 -16.43 0.69
C PHE A 15 3.31 -16.04 1.49
N ILE A 16 4.10 -15.08 0.98
CA ILE A 16 5.36 -14.67 1.62
C ILE A 16 5.12 -13.72 2.80
N PHE A 17 4.24 -12.74 2.62
CA PHE A 17 4.04 -11.64 3.57
C PHE A 17 2.79 -11.80 4.42
N GLY A 18 1.84 -12.68 4.05
CA GLY A 18 0.60 -12.92 4.79
C GLY A 18 -0.17 -11.63 5.05
N GLY A 19 -0.40 -10.82 4.01
CA GLY A 19 -1.12 -9.55 4.17
C GLY A 19 -0.38 -8.45 4.94
N ASN A 20 0.90 -8.64 5.30
CA ASN A 20 1.70 -7.63 5.98
C ASN A 20 2.30 -6.61 5.00
N ILE A 21 2.30 -5.34 5.41
CA ILE A 21 2.92 -4.22 4.72
C ILE A 21 3.81 -3.48 5.71
N VAL A 22 5.01 -3.11 5.26
CA VAL A 22 5.92 -2.25 6.02
C VAL A 22 5.86 -0.84 5.45
N ASP A 23 5.61 0.13 6.32
CA ASP A 23 5.54 1.54 5.92
C ASP A 23 6.92 2.23 5.95
N THR A 24 6.98 3.47 5.50
CA THR A 24 8.20 4.30 5.54
C THR A 24 8.81 4.52 6.93
N LYS A 25 8.03 4.33 8.00
CA LYS A 25 8.45 4.50 9.39
C LYS A 25 8.85 3.16 10.02
N LEU A 26 8.99 2.10 9.23
CA LEU A 26 9.24 0.72 9.68
C LEU A 26 8.11 0.15 10.56
N GLY A 27 6.92 0.75 10.48
CA GLY A 27 5.70 0.24 11.06
C GLY A 27 5.24 -0.99 10.28
N LEU A 28 4.84 -2.03 11.01
CA LEU A 28 4.30 -3.25 10.44
C LEU A 28 2.78 -3.19 10.54
N HIS A 29 2.10 -3.31 9.40
CA HIS A 29 0.66 -3.22 9.28
C HIS A 29 0.16 -4.51 8.65
N HIS A 30 -0.93 -5.08 9.18
CA HIS A 30 -1.53 -6.29 8.64
C HIS A 30 -2.94 -5.96 8.17
N TYR A 31 -3.30 -6.45 6.99
CA TYR A 31 -4.61 -6.27 6.39
C TYR A 31 -5.17 -7.64 6.01
N GLU A 32 -6.50 -7.76 5.98
CA GLU A 32 -7.17 -8.94 5.43
C GLU A 32 -6.77 -9.14 3.96
N ASP A 33 -6.83 -10.38 3.48
CA ASP A 33 -6.36 -10.74 2.13
C ASP A 33 -7.03 -9.91 1.03
N ASP A 34 -8.35 -9.68 1.14
CA ASP A 34 -9.12 -8.86 0.21
C ASP A 34 -8.66 -7.39 0.22
N ASP A 35 -8.44 -6.82 1.40
CA ASP A 35 -7.96 -5.44 1.55
C ASP A 35 -6.51 -5.29 1.08
N TYR A 36 -5.66 -6.28 1.36
CA TYR A 36 -4.30 -6.35 0.86
C TYR A 36 -4.26 -6.41 -0.67
N SER A 37 -5.15 -7.18 -1.30
CA SER A 37 -5.26 -7.24 -2.76
C SER A 37 -5.56 -5.87 -3.36
N GLU A 38 -6.45 -5.09 -2.74
CA GLU A 38 -6.76 -3.73 -3.19
C GLU A 38 -5.57 -2.78 -3.04
N ILE A 39 -4.81 -2.90 -1.94
CA ILE A 39 -3.54 -2.16 -1.74
C ILE A 39 -2.49 -2.57 -2.78
N PHE A 40 -2.42 -3.84 -3.14
CA PHE A 40 -1.50 -4.35 -4.15
C PHE A 40 -1.81 -3.77 -5.53
N TYR A 41 -3.08 -3.74 -5.93
CA TYR A 41 -3.53 -3.21 -7.21
C TYR A 41 -3.66 -1.68 -7.27
N GLN A 42 -3.55 -1.00 -6.13
CA GLN A 42 -3.60 0.45 -6.02
C GLN A 42 -2.65 1.15 -7.03
N LYS A 43 -3.16 2.22 -7.65
CA LYS A 43 -2.39 3.08 -8.56
C LYS A 43 -1.33 3.89 -7.79
N ASN A 44 -0.30 4.34 -8.51
CA ASN A 44 0.71 5.20 -7.91
C ASN A 44 0.10 6.52 -7.43
N ASN A 45 0.57 7.02 -6.28
CA ASN A 45 0.16 8.27 -5.63
C ASN A 45 -1.31 8.38 -5.22
N THR A 46 -2.12 7.33 -5.33
CA THR A 46 -3.48 7.34 -4.77
C THR A 46 -3.46 6.99 -3.27
N ILE A 47 -4.54 7.34 -2.56
CA ILE A 47 -4.78 6.95 -1.17
C ILE A 47 -5.99 6.02 -1.15
N ILE A 48 -5.93 4.98 -0.32
CA ILE A 48 -7.08 4.17 0.05
C ILE A 48 -7.11 4.05 1.57
N THR A 49 -8.30 3.93 2.14
CA THR A 49 -8.50 3.78 3.58
C THR A 49 -8.91 2.35 3.86
N LYS A 50 -8.11 1.61 4.62
CA LYS A 50 -8.36 0.20 4.98
C LYS A 50 -8.23 0.00 6.46
N LYS A 51 -8.89 -1.05 6.98
CA LYS A 51 -8.78 -1.40 8.39
C LYS A 51 -7.55 -2.28 8.58
N CYS A 52 -6.60 -1.80 9.39
CA CYS A 52 -5.48 -2.62 9.82
C CYS A 52 -5.97 -3.61 10.88
N THR A 53 -5.83 -4.90 10.61
CA THR A 53 -6.23 -5.98 11.53
C THR A 53 -5.31 -6.04 12.74
N ARG A 54 -4.03 -5.69 12.56
CA ARG A 54 -3.04 -5.65 13.65
C ARG A 54 -3.32 -4.53 14.65
N HIS A 55 -3.65 -3.33 14.18
CA HIS A 55 -3.90 -2.16 15.05
C HIS A 55 -5.39 -1.95 15.35
N SER A 56 -6.28 -2.69 14.69
CA SER A 56 -7.74 -2.57 14.81
C SER A 56 -8.28 -1.17 14.50
N GLU A 57 -7.56 -0.39 13.70
CA GLU A 57 -7.91 0.99 13.33
C GLU A 57 -7.93 1.18 11.82
N PHE A 58 -8.62 2.24 11.36
CA PHE A 58 -8.58 2.64 9.96
C PHE A 58 -7.29 3.41 9.68
N GLU A 59 -6.64 3.05 8.58
CA GLU A 59 -5.40 3.65 8.14
C GLU A 59 -5.52 4.08 6.69
N ASN A 60 -4.96 5.25 6.37
CA ASN A 60 -4.80 5.75 5.03
C ASN A 60 -3.48 5.25 4.45
N ILE A 61 -3.56 4.43 3.40
CA ILE A 61 -2.42 3.85 2.70
C ILE A 61 -2.20 4.59 1.39
N LYS A 62 -1.04 5.25 1.26
CA LYS A 62 -0.56 5.85 0.01
C LYS A 62 0.56 5.03 -0.58
N LYS A 63 0.37 4.55 -1.81
CA LYS A 63 1.39 3.86 -2.59
C LYS A 63 2.23 4.86 -3.38
N VAL A 64 3.55 4.82 -3.22
CA VAL A 64 4.49 5.71 -3.90
C VAL A 64 5.55 4.89 -4.62
N LYS A 65 5.59 4.97 -5.94
CA LYS A 65 6.68 4.45 -6.76
C LYS A 65 7.76 5.53 -6.90
N ARG A 66 8.95 5.27 -6.41
CA ARG A 66 10.12 6.14 -6.53
C ARG A 66 11.05 5.59 -7.60
N TYR A 67 11.49 6.47 -8.50
CA TYR A 67 12.51 6.13 -9.48
C TYR A 67 13.87 6.57 -8.95
N HIS A 68 14.86 5.68 -9.03
CA HIS A 68 16.23 5.95 -8.65
C HIS A 68 17.07 6.12 -9.92
N PRO A 69 17.25 7.36 -10.43
CA PRO A 69 17.93 7.60 -11.70
C PRO A 69 19.39 7.14 -11.69
N ALA A 70 20.05 7.13 -10.53
CA ALA A 70 21.43 6.69 -10.40
C ALA A 70 21.62 5.16 -10.56
N SER A 71 20.59 4.35 -10.24
CA SER A 71 20.64 2.89 -10.32
C SER A 71 19.73 2.30 -11.40
N GLY A 72 18.94 3.13 -12.09
CA GLY A 72 17.91 2.70 -13.04
C GLY A 72 16.76 1.91 -12.40
N GLY A 73 16.73 1.81 -11.07
CA GLY A 73 15.75 1.02 -10.33
C GLY A 73 14.47 1.79 -10.02
N SER A 74 13.39 1.04 -9.76
CA SER A 74 12.17 1.59 -9.16
C SER A 74 11.86 0.88 -7.85
N GLU A 75 11.43 1.63 -6.85
CA GLU A 75 11.05 1.13 -5.53
C GLU A 75 9.58 1.46 -5.28
N THR A 76 8.81 0.53 -4.73
CA THR A 76 7.45 0.80 -4.23
C THR A 76 7.52 0.96 -2.73
N VAL A 77 7.02 2.10 -2.26
CA VAL A 77 7.05 2.50 -0.86
C VAL A 77 5.63 2.81 -0.40
N TYR A 78 5.24 2.31 0.76
CA TYR A 78 3.95 2.59 1.38
C TYR A 78 4.09 3.64 2.48
N LYS A 79 3.23 4.66 2.44
CA LYS A 79 3.06 5.61 3.54
C LYS A 79 1.74 5.30 4.21
N VAL A 80 1.79 4.98 5.49
CA VAL A 80 0.60 4.68 6.30
C VAL A 80 0.41 5.80 7.31
N ILE A 81 -0.81 6.31 7.41
CA ILE A 81 -1.19 7.38 8.33
C ILE A 81 -2.51 6.95 8.99
N PRO A 82 -2.66 7.05 10.32
CA PRO A 82 -3.94 6.80 10.97
C PRO A 82 -5.04 7.64 10.32
N ALA A 83 -6.17 7.02 10.02
CA ALA A 83 -7.34 7.73 9.53
C ALA A 83 -8.00 8.41 10.73
N GLN A 84 -7.52 9.61 11.08
CA GLN A 84 -8.21 10.44 12.06
C GLN A 84 -9.61 10.75 11.51
N GLU A 85 -10.66 10.58 12.33
CA GLU A 85 -12.06 10.66 11.90
C GLU A 85 -12.44 12.02 11.27
N ASP A 86 -11.61 13.05 11.47
CA ASP A 86 -11.78 14.37 10.89
C ASP A 86 -10.73 14.68 9.81
N GLY A 87 -11.13 14.49 8.56
CA GLY A 87 -10.51 15.16 7.43
C GLY A 87 -10.07 14.20 6.35
N VAL A 88 -10.88 14.14 5.29
CA VAL A 88 -10.41 13.96 3.92
C VAL A 88 -9.19 14.88 3.73
N VAL A 89 -7.98 14.34 3.94
CA VAL A 89 -6.75 15.06 3.66
C VAL A 89 -6.70 15.21 2.15
N LYS A 90 -7.18 16.36 1.69
CA LYS A 90 -6.84 16.93 0.39
C LYS A 90 -5.33 17.15 0.38
N ILE A 91 -4.54 16.09 0.14
CA ILE A 91 -3.18 16.28 -0.35
C ILE A 91 -3.32 16.77 -1.78
N LYS A 92 -3.31 18.09 -1.89
CA LYS A 92 -3.19 18.87 -3.11
C LYS A 92 -2.12 18.25 -4.00
N GLU A 93 -2.49 17.99 -5.25
CA GLU A 93 -1.56 17.88 -6.36
C GLU A 93 -0.63 19.10 -6.31
N GLY A 94 0.67 18.85 -6.26
CA GLY A 94 1.70 19.87 -6.16
C GLY A 94 2.73 19.67 -7.25
N ALA A 95 2.60 20.55 -8.26
CA ALA A 95 3.56 20.96 -9.31
C ALA A 95 3.95 19.93 -10.37
#